data_AF-A0A9D2I3M2-F1
#
_entry.id   AF-A0A9D2I3M2-F1
#
_cell.length_a   1.000
_cell.length_b   1.000
_cell.length_c   1.000
_cell.angle_alpha   90.00
_cell.angle_beta   90.00
_cell.angle_gamma   90.00
#
_symmetry.space_group_name_H-M   'P 1'
#
loop_
_entity.id
_entity.type
_entity.pdbx_description
1 polymer ?
#
loop_
_entity_poly.entity_id
_entity_poly.type
_entity_poly.pdbx_seq_one_letter_code
_entity_poly.pdbx_strand_id
1 'polypeptide(L)'
;KTKKSTVRTIESLTVTQEGSMIRVTISGNGFLHKMVRIITGTLIEIGLGHMPIEAIEEILQQKVRKDAGETVPAQGLYLDEVYYK
;
A
#
# COMPACT_ATOMS: atom_id res chain seq x y z
N LYS A 1 -2.87 -0.08 -29.79
CA LYS A 1 -3.21 0.28 -28.39
C LYS A 1 -1.93 0.23 -27.56
N THR A 2 -1.39 1.38 -27.17
CA THR A 2 -0.22 1.45 -26.27
C THR A 2 -0.58 0.78 -24.94
N LYS A 3 0.22 -0.19 -24.49
CA LYS A 3 0.01 -0.87 -23.20
C LYS A 3 -0.04 0.18 -22.09
N LYS A 4 -1.10 0.17 -21.27
CA LYS A 4 -1.19 1.05 -20.09
C LYS A 4 -0.04 0.68 -19.14
N SER A 5 0.72 1.67 -18.68
CA SER A 5 1.80 1.46 -17.71
C SER A 5 1.27 0.91 -16.39
N THR A 6 2.03 0.01 -15.77
CA THR A 6 1.79 -0.51 -14.41
C THR A 6 2.57 0.28 -13.34
N VAL A 7 3.32 1.31 -13.73
CA VAL A 7 4.05 2.17 -12.79
C VAL A 7 3.11 3.23 -12.25
N ARG A 8 3.10 3.41 -10.92
CA ARG A 8 2.33 4.43 -10.20
C ARG A 8 3.25 5.18 -9.25
N THR A 9 2.90 6.42 -8.95
CA THR A 9 3.66 7.28 -8.04
C THR A 9 2.84 7.47 -6.77
N ILE A 10 3.40 7.04 -5.64
CA ILE A 10 2.91 7.41 -4.31
C ILE A 10 3.60 8.73 -3.96
N GLU A 11 2.80 9.76 -3.69
CA GLU A 11 3.26 11.09 -3.31
C GLU A 11 3.50 11.18 -1.81
N SER A 12 2.66 10.51 -1.02
CA SER A 12 2.83 10.40 0.42
C SER A 12 2.24 9.10 0.96
N LEU A 13 2.84 8.61 2.04
CA LEU A 13 2.33 7.54 2.87
C LEU A 13 2.55 7.93 4.33
N THR A 14 1.48 8.01 5.10
CA THR A 14 1.55 8.32 6.53
C THR A 14 0.86 7.24 7.35
N VAL A 15 1.41 6.99 8.53
CA VAL A 15 0.84 6.09 9.53
C VAL A 15 0.68 6.89 10.82
N THR A 16 -0.56 7.07 11.27
CA THR A 16 -0.87 7.82 12.49
C THR A 16 -1.67 6.94 13.45
N GLN A 17 -1.49 7.17 14.74
CA GLN A 17 -2.25 6.52 15.79
C GLN A 17 -3.28 7.49 16.38
N GLU A 18 -4.55 7.09 16.34
CA GLU A 18 -5.68 7.82 16.89
C GLU A 18 -6.33 6.95 17.97
N GLY A 19 -5.86 7.10 19.21
CA GLY A 19 -6.26 6.22 20.32
C GLY A 19 -5.86 4.77 20.06
N SER A 20 -6.86 3.90 19.91
CA SER A 20 -6.66 2.48 19.57
C SER A 20 -6.64 2.18 18.07
N MET A 21 -6.90 3.17 17.21
CA MET A 21 -6.94 3.00 15.76
C MET A 21 -5.60 3.41 15.14
N ILE A 22 -5.11 2.59 14.20
CA ILE A 22 -4.00 2.96 13.32
C ILE A 22 -4.61 3.37 11.97
N ARG A 23 -4.35 4.61 11.55
CA ARG A 23 -4.77 5.14 10.25
C ARG A 23 -3.56 5.13 9.31
N VAL A 24 -3.74 4.51 8.14
CA VAL A 24 -2.76 4.53 7.06
C VAL A 24 -3.34 5.33 5.90
N THR A 25 -2.73 6.47 5.59
CA THR A 25 -3.15 7.34 4.48
C THR A 25 -2.12 7.24 3.36
N ILE A 26 -2.59 6.98 2.14
CA ILE A 26 -1.73 6.85 0.95
C ILE A 26 -2.29 7.76 -0.14
N SER A 27 -1.48 8.72 -0.59
CA SER A 27 -1.82 9.64 -1.67
C SER A 27 -0.91 9.39 -2.88
N GLY A 28 -1.45 9.54 -4.09
CA GLY A 28 -0.70 9.35 -5.31
C GLY A 28 -1.51 9.57 -6.58
N ASN A 29 -0.84 9.49 -7.73
CA ASN A 29 -1.45 9.78 -9.04
C ASN A 29 -2.40 8.69 -9.56
N GLY A 30 -2.56 7.60 -8.80
CA GLY A 30 -3.44 6.49 -9.09
C GLY A 30 -2.91 5.19 -8.52
N PHE A 31 -3.78 4.20 -8.41
CA PHE A 31 -3.45 2.92 -7.79
C PHE A 31 -3.78 1.76 -8.73
N LEU A 32 -2.99 0.69 -8.68
CA LEU A 32 -3.36 -0.56 -9.33
C LEU A 32 -4.47 -1.26 -8.53
N HIS A 33 -5.13 -2.24 -9.16
CA HIS A 33 -6.10 -3.07 -8.47
C HIS A 33 -5.51 -3.68 -7.20
N LYS A 34 -6.18 -3.47 -6.06
CA LYS A 34 -5.77 -3.90 -4.70
C LYS A 34 -4.49 -3.28 -4.15
N MET A 35 -3.80 -2.39 -4.86
CA MET A 35 -2.48 -1.87 -4.49
C MET A 35 -2.41 -1.33 -3.05
N VAL A 36 -3.34 -0.44 -2.69
CA VAL A 36 -3.39 0.15 -1.34
C VAL A 36 -3.53 -0.93 -0.26
N ARG A 37 -4.46 -1.89 -0.45
CA ARG A 37 -4.68 -3.01 0.49
C ARG A 37 -3.47 -3.93 0.62
N ILE A 38 -2.72 -4.13 -0.45
CA ILE A 38 -1.51 -4.95 -0.45
C ILE A 38 -0.40 -4.24 0.32
N ILE A 39 -0.20 -2.94 0.08
CA ILE A 39 0.76 -2.12 0.82
C ILE A 39 0.43 -2.14 2.31
N THR A 40 -0.83 -1.89 2.68
CA THR A 40 -1.27 -1.94 4.08
C THR A 40 -1.03 -3.32 4.71
N GLY A 41 -1.29 -4.41 3.99
CA GLY A 41 -1.02 -5.76 4.48
C GLY A 41 0.45 -6.02 4.74
N THR A 42 1.34 -5.63 3.82
CA THR A 42 2.79 -5.72 4.02
C THR A 42 3.23 -4.93 5.25
N LEU A 43 2.73 -3.70 5.44
CA LEU A 43 3.07 -2.88 6.62
C LEU A 43 2.60 -3.52 7.92
N ILE A 44 1.45 -4.20 7.93
CA ILE A 44 0.94 -4.91 9.10
C ILE A 44 1.85 -6.11 9.44
N GLU A 45 2.22 -6.94 8.46
CA GLU A 45 3.12 -8.08 8.72
C GLU A 45 4.48 -7.63 9.28
N ILE A 46 5.02 -6.51 8.79
CA ILE A 46 6.24 -5.91 9.31
C ILE A 46 6.03 -5.36 10.72
N GLY A 47 4.93 -4.64 10.95
CA GLY A 47 4.59 -4.09 12.27
C GLY A 47 4.35 -5.15 13.34
N LEU A 48 3.90 -6.34 12.94
CA LEU A 48 3.73 -7.51 13.82
C LEU A 48 5.03 -8.32 13.98
N GLY A 49 6.08 -8.03 13.21
CA GLY A 49 7.35 -8.74 13.25
C GLY A 49 7.36 -10.08 12.49
N HIS A 50 6.33 -10.36 11.69
CA HIS A 50 6.27 -11.58 10.86
C HIS A 50 7.08 -11.45 9.55
N MET A 51 7.40 -10.22 9.15
CA MET A 51 8.18 -9.92 7.96
C MET A 51 9.27 -8.89 8.30
N PRO A 52 10.52 -9.09 7.82
CA PRO A 52 11.58 -8.11 8.02
C PRO A 52 11.34 -6.84 7.18
N ILE A 53 11.88 -5.70 7.62
CA ILE A 53 11.70 -4.42 6.92
C ILE A 53 12.37 -4.43 5.53
N GLU A 54 13.47 -5.17 5.41
CA GLU A 54 14.24 -5.38 4.18
C GLU A 54 13.40 -6.03 3.07
N ALA A 55 12.35 -6.78 3.43
CA ALA A 55 11.44 -7.40 2.47
C ALA A 55 10.79 -6.38 1.52
N ILE A 56 10.56 -5.13 1.96
CA ILE A 56 9.97 -4.10 1.10
C ILE A 56 10.84 -3.85 -0.14
N GLU A 57 12.16 -3.75 0.04
CA GLU A 57 13.08 -3.53 -1.08
C GLU A 57 13.08 -4.73 -2.03
N GLU A 58 13.15 -5.94 -1.48
CA GLU A 58 13.09 -7.17 -2.26
C GLU A 58 11.79 -7.29 -3.08
N ILE A 59 10.63 -7.03 -2.47
CA ILE A 59 9.32 -7.05 -3.14
C ILE A 59 9.30 -6.08 -4.33
N LEU A 60 9.81 -4.86 -4.15
CA LEU A 60 9.82 -3.84 -5.20
C LEU A 60 10.81 -4.17 -6.33
N GLN A 61 11.94 -4.80 -6.01
CA GLN A 61 12.93 -5.25 -6.99
C GLN A 61 12.41 -6.45 -7.80
N GLN A 62 11.87 -7.47 -7.13
CA GLN A 62 11.38 -8.71 -7.75
C GLN A 62 10.07 -8.50 -8.51
N LYS A 63 9.23 -7.56 -8.06
CA LYS A 63 7.91 -7.26 -8.66
C LYS A 63 6.98 -8.48 -8.69
N VAL A 64 7.17 -9.43 -7.76
CA VAL A 64 6.33 -10.62 -7.65
C VAL A 64 5.34 -10.44 -6.50
N ARG A 65 4.04 -10.47 -6.83
CA ARG A 65 2.97 -10.22 -5.86
C ARG A 65 3.04 -11.15 -4.64
N LYS A 66 3.39 -12.41 -4.81
CA LYS A 66 3.36 -13.42 -3.75
C LYS A 66 4.31 -13.12 -2.58
N ASP A 67 5.31 -12.28 -2.81
CA ASP A 67 6.32 -11.92 -1.82
C ASP A 67 5.85 -10.76 -0.93
N ALA A 68 4.79 -10.05 -1.32
CA ALA A 68 4.16 -9.01 -0.53
C ALA A 68 3.12 -9.58 0.45
N GLY A 69 2.82 -8.82 1.50
CA GLY A 69 1.85 -9.20 2.53
C GLY A 69 0.45 -9.49 1.99
N GLU A 70 -0.39 -10.03 2.88
CA GLU A 70 -1.75 -10.43 2.55
C GLU A 70 -2.61 -9.25 2.09
N THR A 71 -3.62 -9.55 1.26
CA THR A 71 -4.55 -8.48 0.85
C THR A 71 -5.57 -8.26 1.96
N VAL A 72 -5.36 -7.22 2.78
CA VAL A 72 -6.26 -6.91 3.92
C VAL A 72 -7.72 -6.75 3.49
N PRO A 73 -8.72 -6.98 4.35
CA PRO A 73 -10.14 -6.80 4.01
C PRO A 73 -10.47 -5.41 3.44
N ALA A 74 -11.46 -5.33 2.55
CA ALA A 74 -11.83 -4.07 1.88
C ALA A 74 -12.53 -3.07 2.81
N GLN A 75 -13.18 -3.56 3.87
CA GLN A 75 -14.01 -2.76 4.78
C GLN A 75 -13.27 -1.64 5.53
N GLY A 76 -11.93 -1.72 5.63
CA GLY A 76 -11.10 -0.68 6.24
C GLY A 76 -10.59 0.37 5.25
N LEU A 77 -10.86 0.22 3.95
CA LEU A 77 -10.42 1.14 2.91
C LEU A 77 -11.57 2.02 2.45
N TYR A 78 -11.35 3.33 2.41
CA TYR A 78 -12.23 4.32 1.79
C TYR A 78 -11.41 5.34 1.00
N LEU A 79 -12.07 6.02 0.07
CA LEU A 79 -11.50 7.16 -0.64
C LEU A 79 -11.70 8.40 0.22
N ASP A 80 -10.61 9.07 0.58
CA ASP A 80 -10.65 10.26 1.44
C ASP A 80 -10.86 11.53 0.60
N GLU A 81 -9.90 11.86 -0.26
CA GLU A 81 -9.93 13.09 -1.07
C GLU A 81 -9.50 12.85 -2.52
N VAL A 82 -9.94 13.72 -3.44
CA VAL A 82 -9.51 13.77 -4.84
C VAL A 82 -9.15 15.20 -5.19
N TYR A 83 -7.89 15.43 -5.57
CA TYR A 83 -7.40 16.75 -5.96
C TYR A 83 -7.59 17.00 -7.45
N TYR A 84 -8.10 18.18 -7.77
CA TYR A 84 -8.21 18.71 -9.13
C TYR A 84 -7.29 19.92 -9.29
N LYS A 85 -6.98 20.26 -10.55
CA LYS A 85 -6.27 21.49 -10.90
C LYS A 85 -7.26 22.58 -11.28
#